data_AF-A0A947B4G9-F1
#
_entry.id   AF-A0A947B4G9-F1
#
_cell.length_a   1.000
_cell.length_b   1.000
_cell.length_c   1.000
_cell.angle_alpha   90.00
_cell.angle_beta   90.00
_cell.angle_gamma   90.00
#
_symmetry.space_group_name_H-M   'P 1'
#
loop_
_entity.id
_entity.type
_entity.pdbx_description
1 polymer ?
#
loop_
_entity_poly.entity_id
_entity_poly.type
_entity_poly.pdbx_seq_one_letter_code
_entity_poly.pdbx_strand_id
1 'polypeptide(L)'
;MPGSLLAAISSTDGSIEIEPIDSDEPDPARTDNITRLRIQEAENSTHCQLPSADFSIHTDQEHRIFRRLTAPKWADAIGRDRFGLWATLALEANTGKPNTRRDEPVIQRLRWIPPGQFIMGSPESERAGFPRYEQDKWGAREEPRHRVILTRGHWLFDTPCTQALWRAVMGENPSRFQTPERPVESVSWHEVDGFIKKINERIPDLNLMLPTEAQWEYACRAGTETATHGGPFALSGSNHAKVLDAIAWYGGNSGIDFELDNGCDSSGWREKQYDHRLAGTHPVARKQPNPWGLHDMLGNVWEWCRDGPRAYGDETVIDPIGPEKSGGERTVRGGSWYYFARYVRAAFRLQYQPGVRFDRLGFRCICHS
;
A
#
# COMPACT_ATOMS: atom_id res chain seq x y z
N MET A 1 -16.62 27.53 21.21
CA MET A 1 -16.84 26.29 21.98
C MET A 1 -17.66 25.37 21.08
N PRO A 2 -17.02 24.54 20.24
CA PRO A 2 -17.74 23.74 19.26
C PRO A 2 -18.39 22.54 19.95
N GLY A 3 -19.65 22.32 19.61
CA GLY A 3 -20.57 21.40 20.26
C GLY A 3 -20.09 19.96 20.25
N SER A 4 -20.01 19.42 21.46
CA SER A 4 -19.87 18.02 21.79
C SER A 4 -21.20 17.30 21.61
N LEU A 5 -21.19 16.09 21.04
CA LEU A 5 -22.22 15.08 21.28
C LEU A 5 -21.52 13.73 21.48
N LEU A 6 -21.97 13.01 22.51
CA LEU A 6 -21.32 11.89 23.18
C LEU A 6 -21.90 10.56 22.71
N ALA A 7 -21.07 9.53 22.66
CA ALA A 7 -21.52 8.17 22.90
C ALA A 7 -20.85 7.63 24.15
N ALA A 8 -21.63 6.91 24.95
CA ALA A 8 -21.18 6.36 26.22
C ALA A 8 -21.23 4.84 26.14
N ILE A 9 -20.10 4.17 26.43
CA ILE A 9 -20.16 2.80 26.92
C ILE A 9 -20.56 2.92 28.38
N SER A 10 -21.72 2.38 28.75
CA SER A 10 -22.09 2.29 30.17
C SER A 10 -21.10 1.36 30.86
N SER A 11 -20.20 1.93 31.65
CA SER A 11 -19.25 1.20 32.49
C SER A 11 -19.95 0.31 33.54
N THR A 12 -21.25 0.56 33.77
CA THR A 12 -22.13 -0.20 34.65
C THR A 12 -22.76 -1.43 34.01
N ASP A 13 -22.98 -1.46 32.68
CA ASP A 13 -23.76 -2.54 32.05
C ASP A 13 -23.38 -2.97 30.62
N GLY A 14 -22.31 -2.40 30.05
CA GLY A 14 -21.70 -2.87 28.80
C GLY A 14 -22.49 -2.56 27.53
N SER A 15 -23.42 -1.60 27.55
CA SER A 15 -24.22 -1.25 26.37
C SER A 15 -23.48 -0.33 25.35
N ILE A 16 -23.73 -0.56 24.06
CA ILE A 16 -23.30 0.23 22.88
C ILE A 16 -24.58 0.75 22.18
N GLU A 17 -24.64 2.04 21.90
CA GLU A 17 -25.73 2.64 21.11
C GLU A 17 -25.34 2.76 19.62
N ILE A 18 -26.24 2.37 18.71
CA ILE A 18 -26.04 2.43 17.24
C ILE A 18 -27.10 3.35 16.62
N GLU A 19 -26.64 4.29 15.79
CA GLU A 19 -27.50 5.23 15.05
C GLU A 19 -27.38 5.04 13.52
N PRO A 20 -28.50 4.99 12.78
CA PRO A 20 -28.54 5.05 11.31
C PRO A 20 -28.19 6.45 10.80
N ILE A 21 -27.50 6.55 9.65
CA ILE A 21 -27.18 7.84 9.02
C ILE A 21 -28.13 8.07 7.84
N ASP A 22 -29.10 8.99 7.99
CA ASP A 22 -29.85 9.58 6.87
C ASP A 22 -29.15 10.88 6.43
N SER A 23 -29.07 11.13 5.12
CA SER A 23 -28.33 12.24 4.51
C SER A 23 -28.79 13.63 4.97
N ASP A 24 -27.80 14.47 5.31
CA ASP A 24 -27.80 15.92 5.62
C ASP A 24 -28.88 16.47 6.58
N GLU A 25 -28.37 16.89 7.75
CA GLU A 25 -28.98 17.50 8.95
C GLU A 25 -29.70 16.57 9.97
N PRO A 26 -29.25 16.54 11.25
CA PRO A 26 -29.91 15.79 12.32
C PRO A 26 -31.11 16.57 12.91
N ASP A 27 -32.27 15.92 12.91
CA ASP A 27 -33.49 16.38 13.59
C ASP A 27 -33.48 15.94 15.08
N PRO A 28 -33.47 16.87 16.05
CA PRO A 28 -33.38 16.56 17.48
C PRO A 28 -34.63 15.92 18.10
N ALA A 29 -35.71 15.71 17.34
CA ALA A 29 -36.95 15.09 17.84
C ALA A 29 -37.09 13.59 17.51
N ARG A 30 -36.12 12.98 16.81
CA ARG A 30 -36.22 11.61 16.29
C ARG A 30 -35.69 10.55 17.29
N THR A 31 -36.49 10.12 18.26
CA THR A 31 -36.13 9.02 19.19
C THR A 31 -36.45 7.61 18.67
N ASP A 32 -37.06 7.48 17.49
CA ASP A 32 -37.77 6.25 17.13
C ASP A 32 -36.92 5.15 16.48
N ASN A 33 -35.62 5.35 16.24
CA ASN A 33 -34.79 4.36 15.49
C ASN A 33 -33.39 4.09 16.06
N ILE A 34 -33.15 4.32 17.35
CA ILE A 34 -31.87 3.95 17.99
C ILE A 34 -31.91 2.47 18.39
N THR A 35 -31.06 1.65 17.77
CA THR A 35 -30.88 0.26 18.21
C THR A 35 -29.84 0.23 19.32
N ARG A 36 -30.29 -0.07 20.55
CA ARG A 36 -29.40 -0.27 21.70
C ARG A 36 -28.91 -1.71 21.74
N LEU A 37 -27.60 -1.89 21.70
CA LEU A 37 -26.95 -3.16 21.94
C LEU A 37 -26.45 -3.25 23.37
N ARG A 38 -26.70 -4.37 24.04
CA ARG A 38 -26.15 -4.64 25.37
C ARG A 38 -25.13 -5.77 25.26
N ILE A 39 -23.85 -5.47 25.50
CA ILE A 39 -22.82 -6.50 25.63
C ILE A 39 -22.80 -6.96 27.09
N GLN A 40 -23.35 -8.14 27.35
CA GLN A 40 -23.17 -8.83 28.63
C GLN A 40 -21.93 -9.73 28.52
N GLU A 41 -21.18 -9.89 29.61
CA GLU A 41 -20.31 -11.06 29.76
C GLU A 41 -21.20 -12.31 29.70
N ALA A 42 -21.24 -12.94 28.54
CA ALA A 42 -21.98 -14.16 28.32
C ALA A 42 -20.97 -15.27 28.05
N GLU A 43 -21.16 -16.42 28.69
CA GLU A 43 -20.41 -17.66 28.40
C GLU A 43 -20.57 -18.09 26.92
N ASN A 44 -21.50 -17.49 26.18
CA ASN A 44 -21.79 -17.72 24.77
C ASN A 44 -21.89 -16.40 23.97
N SER A 45 -21.50 -16.41 22.70
CA SER A 45 -21.54 -15.25 21.81
C SER A 45 -22.96 -14.79 21.47
N THR A 46 -23.33 -13.55 21.83
CA THR A 46 -24.58 -12.91 21.43
C THR A 46 -24.43 -12.32 20.01
N HIS A 47 -25.21 -12.83 19.05
CA HIS A 47 -25.23 -12.29 17.68
C HIS A 47 -26.33 -11.24 17.54
N CYS A 48 -25.99 -10.04 17.07
CA CYS A 48 -26.95 -9.02 16.68
C CYS A 48 -26.96 -8.81 15.17
N GLN A 49 -28.15 -8.62 14.60
CA GLN A 49 -28.34 -8.19 13.22
C GLN A 49 -27.96 -6.72 13.10
N LEU A 50 -26.93 -6.42 12.31
CA LEU A 50 -26.52 -5.06 11.99
C LEU A 50 -27.52 -4.43 10.99
N PRO A 51 -27.68 -3.10 10.97
CA PRO A 51 -28.50 -2.41 9.97
C PRO A 51 -28.11 -2.77 8.54
N SER A 52 -29.10 -2.86 7.65
CA SER A 52 -28.87 -3.15 6.23
C SER A 52 -28.36 -1.94 5.43
N ALA A 53 -28.43 -0.74 6.01
CA ALA A 53 -27.97 0.54 5.49
C ALA A 53 -26.66 0.96 6.16
N ASP A 54 -26.09 2.10 5.75
CA ASP A 54 -24.95 2.71 6.42
C ASP A 54 -25.29 3.01 7.90
N PHE A 55 -24.37 2.72 8.80
CA PHE A 55 -24.57 2.92 10.23
C PHE A 55 -23.27 3.37 10.89
N SER A 56 -23.35 3.94 12.09
CA SER A 56 -22.16 4.26 12.87
C SER A 56 -22.18 3.56 14.23
N ILE A 57 -21.00 3.20 14.70
CA ILE A 57 -20.77 2.76 16.08
C ILE A 57 -19.94 3.85 16.74
N HIS A 58 -20.39 4.29 17.90
CA HIS A 58 -19.70 5.28 18.70
C HIS A 58 -19.37 4.69 20.07
N THR A 59 -18.18 5.01 20.56
CA THR A 59 -17.74 4.77 21.93
C THR A 59 -17.38 6.11 22.58
N ASP A 60 -16.96 6.06 23.85
CA ASP A 60 -16.42 7.22 24.56
C ASP A 60 -15.11 7.75 23.95
N GLN A 61 -14.43 6.95 23.11
CA GLN A 61 -13.15 7.30 22.49
C GLN A 61 -13.15 7.31 20.96
N GLU A 62 -14.09 6.61 20.32
CA GLU A 62 -14.04 6.39 18.87
C GLU A 62 -15.42 6.52 18.23
N HIS A 63 -15.45 7.17 17.07
CA HIS A 63 -16.57 7.11 16.15
C HIS A 63 -16.14 6.34 14.91
N ARG A 64 -16.92 5.33 14.53
CA ARG A 64 -16.70 4.48 13.36
C ARG A 64 -17.93 4.47 12.48
N ILE A 65 -17.77 4.92 11.24
CA ILE A 65 -18.81 4.88 10.23
C ILE A 65 -18.62 3.60 9.39
N PHE A 66 -19.67 2.80 9.31
CA PHE A 66 -19.76 1.61 8.48
C PHE A 66 -20.60 1.95 7.27
N ARG A 67 -19.95 1.99 6.11
CA ARG A 67 -20.62 2.19 4.83
C ARG A 67 -20.71 0.89 4.07
N ARG A 68 -21.81 0.68 3.36
CA ARG A 68 -21.92 -0.39 2.38
C ARG A 68 -21.00 -0.07 1.20
N LEU A 69 -20.02 -0.93 0.98
CA LEU A 69 -19.23 -0.87 -0.24
C LEU A 69 -20.03 -1.52 -1.38
N THR A 70 -20.41 -0.72 -2.38
CA THR A 70 -20.97 -1.24 -3.63
C THR A 70 -19.82 -1.69 -4.55
N ALA A 71 -20.10 -2.67 -5.40
CA ALA A 71 -19.14 -3.08 -6.41
C ALA A 71 -18.81 -1.88 -7.32
N PRO A 72 -17.53 -1.50 -7.47
CA PRO A 72 -17.17 -0.42 -8.38
C PRO A 72 -17.57 -0.77 -9.81
N LYS A 73 -18.04 0.22 -10.58
CA LYS A 73 -18.47 0.00 -11.97
C LYS A 73 -17.36 -0.48 -12.89
N TRP A 74 -16.11 -0.11 -12.58
CA TRP A 74 -14.93 -0.53 -13.33
C TRP A 74 -14.53 -1.98 -13.06
N ALA A 75 -15.04 -2.60 -11.99
CA ALA A 75 -14.60 -3.92 -11.56
C ALA A 75 -15.18 -5.03 -12.45
N ASP A 76 -14.29 -5.89 -12.96
CA ASP A 76 -14.64 -7.09 -13.70
C ASP A 76 -15.17 -8.19 -12.77
N ALA A 77 -14.54 -8.35 -11.61
CA ALA A 77 -15.04 -9.18 -10.53
C ALA A 77 -14.77 -8.54 -9.16
N ILE A 78 -15.55 -8.94 -8.16
CA ILE A 78 -15.40 -8.55 -6.76
C ILE A 78 -15.62 -9.75 -5.86
N GLY A 79 -14.89 -9.81 -4.76
CA GLY A 79 -15.09 -10.85 -3.77
C GLY A 79 -14.44 -10.52 -2.43
N ARG A 80 -14.43 -11.52 -1.55
CA ARG A 80 -13.82 -11.43 -0.22
C ARG A 80 -13.03 -12.69 0.06
N ASP A 81 -11.85 -12.54 0.63
CA ASP A 81 -11.08 -13.65 1.18
C ASP A 81 -10.56 -13.28 2.58
N ARG A 82 -9.60 -14.07 3.10
CA ARG A 82 -9.00 -13.84 4.43
C ARG A 82 -8.30 -12.47 4.59
N PHE A 83 -7.96 -11.80 3.49
CA PHE A 83 -7.32 -10.48 3.49
C PHE A 83 -8.31 -9.33 3.32
N GLY A 84 -9.61 -9.62 3.23
CA GLY A 84 -10.66 -8.62 3.04
C GLY A 84 -11.20 -8.60 1.61
N LEU A 85 -11.74 -7.45 1.22
CA LEU A 85 -12.35 -7.28 -0.10
C LEU A 85 -11.29 -7.18 -1.18
N TRP A 86 -11.54 -7.81 -2.32
CA TRP A 86 -10.76 -7.66 -3.53
C TRP A 86 -11.67 -7.36 -4.71
N ALA A 87 -11.13 -6.63 -5.69
CA ALA A 87 -11.74 -6.41 -6.99
C ALA A 87 -10.70 -6.64 -8.08
N THR A 88 -11.12 -6.94 -9.30
CA THR A 88 -10.22 -7.09 -10.46
C THR A 88 -10.57 -6.09 -11.54
N LEU A 89 -9.55 -5.58 -12.23
CA LEU A 89 -9.69 -4.98 -13.55
C LEU A 89 -9.16 -5.99 -14.58
N ALA A 90 -9.82 -6.07 -15.73
CA ALA A 90 -9.44 -6.92 -16.85
C ALA A 90 -9.19 -6.06 -18.08
N LEU A 91 -8.07 -6.27 -18.77
CA LEU A 91 -7.69 -5.51 -19.94
C LEU A 91 -7.28 -6.44 -21.08
N GLU A 92 -7.86 -6.25 -22.25
CA GLU A 92 -7.46 -6.98 -23.47
C GLU A 92 -5.96 -6.81 -23.74
N ALA A 93 -5.26 -7.91 -23.96
CA ALA A 93 -3.84 -7.89 -24.29
C ALA A 93 -3.62 -7.26 -25.67
N ASN A 94 -2.83 -6.20 -25.74
CA ASN A 94 -2.50 -5.55 -27.00
C ASN A 94 -1.28 -6.23 -27.64
N THR A 95 -1.46 -7.42 -28.23
CA THR A 95 -0.35 -8.24 -28.76
C THR A 95 0.13 -7.81 -30.14
N GLY A 96 -0.50 -6.79 -30.77
CA GLY A 96 -0.05 -6.21 -32.04
C GLY A 96 -0.05 -7.18 -33.23
N LYS A 97 -0.61 -8.39 -33.07
CA LYS A 97 -0.73 -9.40 -34.13
C LYS A 97 -2.19 -9.82 -34.27
N PRO A 98 -2.83 -9.60 -35.43
CA PRO A 98 -4.15 -10.15 -35.68
C PRO A 98 -4.00 -11.64 -36.03
N ASN A 99 -4.14 -12.57 -35.07
CA ASN A 99 -4.71 -13.90 -35.37
C ASN A 99 -5.04 -14.84 -34.17
N THR A 100 -6.28 -15.34 -34.19
CA THR A 100 -6.73 -16.74 -33.93
C THR A 100 -6.95 -17.31 -32.52
N ARG A 101 -6.69 -16.60 -31.44
CA ARG A 101 -7.34 -16.83 -30.12
C ARG A 101 -7.47 -15.46 -29.47
N ARG A 102 -8.60 -15.12 -28.83
CA ARG A 102 -8.59 -13.97 -27.92
C ARG A 102 -7.53 -14.30 -26.88
N ASP A 103 -6.44 -13.53 -26.85
CA ASP A 103 -5.45 -13.63 -25.80
C ASP A 103 -6.18 -13.46 -24.45
N GLU A 104 -5.79 -14.23 -23.44
CA GLU A 104 -6.39 -14.09 -22.12
C GLU A 104 -6.22 -12.65 -21.63
N PRO A 105 -7.26 -12.05 -21.04
CA PRO A 105 -7.17 -10.67 -20.57
C PRO A 105 -6.10 -10.55 -19.48
N VAL A 106 -5.37 -9.44 -19.49
CA VAL A 106 -4.46 -9.09 -18.41
C VAL A 106 -5.30 -8.67 -17.21
N ILE A 107 -5.18 -9.42 -16.11
CA ILE A 107 -5.90 -9.16 -14.87
C ILE A 107 -4.99 -8.47 -13.86
N GLN A 108 -5.46 -7.36 -13.28
CA GLN A 108 -4.86 -6.76 -12.10
C GLN A 108 -5.87 -6.80 -10.96
N ARG A 109 -5.46 -7.36 -9.82
CA ARG A 109 -6.27 -7.37 -8.60
C ARG A 109 -5.96 -6.15 -7.74
N LEU A 110 -7.00 -5.67 -7.05
CA LEU A 110 -6.94 -4.58 -6.10
C LEU A 110 -7.52 -5.05 -4.77
N ARG A 111 -6.99 -4.51 -3.67
CA ARG A 111 -7.47 -4.73 -2.29
C ARG A 111 -8.09 -3.46 -1.77
N TRP A 112 -9.20 -3.61 -1.05
CA TRP A 112 -9.80 -2.48 -0.34
C TRP A 112 -8.95 -2.13 0.88
N ILE A 113 -8.45 -0.90 0.91
CA ILE A 113 -7.72 -0.33 2.02
C ILE A 113 -8.70 0.54 2.82
N PRO A 114 -9.05 0.17 4.06
CA PRO A 114 -10.05 0.90 4.82
C PRO A 114 -9.51 2.26 5.28
N PRO A 115 -10.37 3.29 5.43
CA PRO A 115 -9.97 4.50 6.14
C PRO A 115 -9.51 4.15 7.55
N GLY A 116 -8.65 4.98 8.13
CA GLY A 116 -8.13 4.72 9.47
C GLY A 116 -6.98 5.64 9.84
N GLN A 117 -6.26 5.28 10.88
CA GLN A 117 -5.13 6.06 11.38
C GLN A 117 -3.93 5.17 11.66
N PHE A 118 -2.74 5.72 11.55
CA PHE A 118 -1.50 5.03 11.87
C PHE A 118 -0.41 5.99 12.31
N ILE A 119 0.66 5.43 12.88
CA ILE A 119 1.89 6.17 13.19
C ILE A 119 2.82 6.07 11.99
N MET A 120 3.08 7.21 11.34
CA MET A 120 3.98 7.32 10.21
C MET A 120 5.40 7.67 10.66
N GLY A 121 6.40 7.11 9.99
CA GLY A 121 7.82 7.30 10.31
C GLY A 121 8.41 6.19 11.18
N SER A 122 9.68 6.33 11.53
CA SER A 122 10.45 5.32 12.27
C SER A 122 10.80 5.81 13.68
N PRO A 123 10.77 4.96 14.72
CA PRO A 123 11.37 5.31 16.00
C PRO A 123 12.90 5.33 15.91
N GLU A 124 13.56 6.06 16.81
CA GLU A 124 15.02 6.06 16.94
C GLU A 124 15.58 4.64 17.16
N SER A 125 14.87 3.82 17.95
CA SER A 125 15.26 2.44 18.23
C SER A 125 15.34 1.54 16.98
N GLU A 126 14.56 1.83 15.94
CA GLU A 126 14.64 1.11 14.66
C GLU A 126 15.94 1.41 13.92
N ARG A 127 16.52 2.59 14.15
CA ARG A 127 17.69 3.11 13.42
C ARG A 127 18.99 3.07 14.23
N ALA A 128 18.92 2.84 15.54
CA ALA A 128 20.07 2.84 16.43
C ALA A 128 21.20 1.88 15.98
N GLY A 129 20.86 0.79 15.29
CA GLY A 129 21.82 -0.16 14.73
C GLY A 129 22.40 0.19 13.34
N PHE A 130 22.02 1.33 12.75
CA PHE A 130 22.47 1.72 11.40
C PHE A 130 23.80 2.49 11.46
N PRO A 131 24.61 2.50 10.39
CA PRO A 131 25.80 3.35 10.33
C PRO A 131 25.46 4.83 10.55
N ARG A 132 26.26 5.52 11.37
CA ARG A 132 25.99 6.92 11.79
C ARG A 132 25.75 7.88 10.63
N TYR A 133 26.53 7.75 9.54
CA TYR A 133 26.40 8.60 8.36
C TYR A 133 25.03 8.48 7.65
N GLU A 134 24.28 7.39 7.85
CA GLU A 134 22.93 7.23 7.30
C GLU A 134 21.84 7.71 8.26
N GLN A 135 22.07 7.60 9.56
CA GLN A 135 21.19 8.20 10.57
C GLN A 135 21.08 9.72 10.32
N ASP A 136 22.22 10.38 10.08
CA ASP A 136 22.31 11.83 9.86
C ASP A 136 21.75 12.30 8.50
N LYS A 137 21.75 11.45 7.46
CA LYS A 137 21.29 11.84 6.11
C LYS A 137 19.84 11.49 5.81
N TRP A 138 19.44 10.26 6.11
CA TRP A 138 18.14 9.71 5.71
C TRP A 138 17.25 9.47 6.93
N GLY A 139 17.82 9.02 8.05
CA GLY A 139 17.07 8.78 9.30
C GLY A 139 16.29 10.01 9.76
N ALA A 140 16.90 11.19 9.72
CA ALA A 140 16.23 12.45 10.07
C ALA A 140 14.99 12.77 9.21
N ARG A 141 14.82 12.15 8.03
CA ARG A 141 13.63 12.34 7.17
C ARG A 141 12.47 11.41 7.54
N GLU A 142 12.73 10.40 8.37
CA GLU A 142 11.74 9.43 8.87
C GLU A 142 11.21 9.81 10.26
N GLU A 143 11.59 11.00 10.76
CA GLU A 143 11.33 11.51 12.10
C GLU A 143 10.70 12.92 12.03
N PRO A 144 9.93 13.34 13.06
CA PRO A 144 9.42 12.52 14.16
C PRO A 144 8.35 11.53 13.69
N ARG A 145 8.10 10.51 14.52
CA ARG A 145 6.90 9.69 14.39
C ARG A 145 5.69 10.55 14.73
N HIS A 146 4.67 10.48 13.91
CA HIS A 146 3.47 11.30 14.09
C HIS A 146 2.25 10.58 13.54
N ARG A 147 1.07 11.05 13.96
CA ARG A 147 -0.19 10.40 13.65
C ARG A 147 -0.73 10.91 12.31
N VAL A 148 -1.11 9.98 11.45
CA VAL A 148 -1.78 10.27 10.19
C VAL A 148 -3.18 9.66 10.25
N ILE A 149 -4.19 10.42 9.82
CA ILE A 149 -5.56 9.96 9.63
C ILE A 149 -5.86 9.99 8.13
N LEU A 150 -6.27 8.85 7.57
CA LEU A 150 -6.82 8.73 6.22
C LEU A 150 -8.33 8.61 6.31
N THR A 151 -9.05 9.63 5.84
CA THR A 151 -10.51 9.73 6.05
C THR A 151 -11.31 8.88 5.07
N ARG A 152 -10.68 8.45 3.97
CA ARG A 152 -11.33 7.67 2.90
C ARG A 152 -10.57 6.40 2.62
N GLY A 153 -11.33 5.32 2.43
CA GLY A 153 -10.78 4.10 1.88
C GLY A 153 -10.50 4.24 0.38
N HIS A 154 -9.72 3.31 -0.13
CA HIS A 154 -9.34 3.25 -1.54
C HIS A 154 -9.01 1.82 -1.93
N TRP A 155 -9.15 1.51 -3.21
CA TRP A 155 -8.64 0.29 -3.79
C TRP A 155 -7.18 0.48 -4.16
N LEU A 156 -6.32 -0.48 -3.84
CA LEU A 156 -4.89 -0.44 -4.12
C LEU A 156 -4.50 -1.72 -4.87
N PHE A 157 -3.68 -1.59 -5.91
CA PHE A 157 -3.10 -2.75 -6.61
C PHE A 157 -2.40 -3.67 -5.60
N ASP A 158 -2.76 -4.95 -5.62
CA ASP A 158 -2.21 -5.92 -4.67
C ASP A 158 -0.77 -6.32 -4.97
N THR A 159 -0.28 -5.95 -6.15
CA THR A 159 1.11 -6.06 -6.60
C THR A 159 1.58 -4.73 -7.17
N PRO A 160 2.89 -4.53 -7.37
CA PRO A 160 3.38 -3.54 -8.33
C PRO A 160 2.76 -3.78 -9.71
N CYS A 161 2.66 -2.71 -10.51
CA CYS A 161 2.19 -2.80 -11.89
C CYS A 161 3.10 -3.78 -12.66
N THR A 162 2.50 -4.79 -13.29
CA THR A 162 3.26 -5.81 -14.03
C THR A 162 3.63 -5.33 -15.43
N GLN A 163 4.65 -5.95 -16.02
CA GLN A 163 5.04 -5.68 -17.41
C GLN A 163 3.93 -6.04 -18.40
N ALA A 164 3.14 -7.08 -18.13
CA ALA A 164 1.95 -7.42 -18.91
C ALA A 164 0.93 -6.27 -18.92
N LEU A 165 0.59 -5.74 -17.75
CA LEU A 165 -0.37 -4.62 -17.62
C LEU A 165 0.17 -3.36 -18.29
N TRP A 166 1.43 -3.01 -18.02
CA TRP A 166 2.10 -1.89 -18.66
C TRP A 166 2.02 -1.99 -20.18
N ARG A 167 2.41 -3.14 -20.76
CA ARG A 167 2.42 -3.35 -22.22
C ARG A 167 1.01 -3.31 -22.80
N ALA A 168 0.01 -3.84 -22.10
CA ALA A 168 -1.38 -3.80 -22.56
C ALA A 168 -1.90 -2.35 -22.68
N VAL A 169 -1.42 -1.42 -21.86
CA VAL A 169 -1.78 0.01 -21.90
C VAL A 169 -0.87 0.83 -22.82
N MET A 170 0.43 0.60 -22.77
CA MET A 170 1.46 1.45 -23.37
C MET A 170 1.99 0.95 -24.72
N GLY A 171 1.80 -0.34 -25.03
CA GLY A 171 2.26 -1.00 -26.26
C GLY A 171 3.72 -1.49 -26.22
N GLU A 172 4.58 -0.81 -25.46
CA GLU A 172 6.01 -1.14 -25.32
C GLU A 172 6.35 -1.60 -23.89
N ASN A 173 7.50 -2.24 -23.70
CA ASN A 173 8.02 -2.65 -22.39
C ASN A 173 9.45 -2.11 -22.19
N PRO A 174 9.64 -1.09 -21.33
CA PRO A 174 10.95 -0.47 -21.10
C PRO A 174 11.85 -1.24 -20.13
N SER A 175 11.33 -2.29 -19.49
CA SER A 175 12.02 -3.01 -18.42
C SER A 175 13.30 -3.70 -18.89
N ARG A 176 14.32 -3.67 -18.04
CA ARG A 176 15.55 -4.45 -18.18
C ARG A 176 15.29 -5.95 -18.00
N PHE A 177 14.56 -6.33 -16.95
CA PHE A 177 14.37 -7.74 -16.58
C PHE A 177 13.02 -8.26 -17.10
N GLN A 178 12.99 -8.74 -18.35
CA GLN A 178 11.73 -8.91 -19.06
C GLN A 178 11.07 -10.28 -18.87
N THR A 179 9.97 -10.31 -18.11
CA THR A 179 8.91 -11.34 -18.18
C THR A 179 7.55 -10.69 -17.89
N PRO A 180 6.43 -11.20 -18.41
CA PRO A 180 5.12 -10.55 -18.25
C PRO A 180 4.70 -10.33 -16.79
N GLU A 181 5.07 -11.25 -15.89
CA GLU A 181 4.65 -11.27 -14.48
C GLU A 181 5.58 -10.46 -13.56
N ARG A 182 6.71 -9.95 -14.06
CA ARG A 182 7.61 -9.09 -13.29
C ARG A 182 7.03 -7.68 -13.16
N PRO A 183 7.41 -6.93 -12.12
CA PRO A 183 7.07 -5.51 -12.05
C PRO A 183 7.66 -4.79 -13.26
N VAL A 184 6.91 -3.83 -13.81
CA VAL A 184 7.49 -2.89 -14.75
C VAL A 184 8.47 -1.99 -14.00
N GLU A 185 9.69 -1.91 -14.51
CA GLU A 185 10.74 -1.01 -14.05
C GLU A 185 11.34 -0.23 -15.23
N SER A 186 12.31 0.64 -14.93
CA SER A 186 12.90 1.59 -15.89
C SER A 186 11.88 2.60 -16.42
N VAL A 187 10.87 2.90 -15.60
CA VAL A 187 9.81 3.88 -15.88
C VAL A 187 9.98 5.12 -15.00
N SER A 188 9.88 6.28 -15.61
CA SER A 188 9.87 7.57 -14.92
C SER A 188 8.46 7.91 -14.41
N TRP A 189 8.38 8.79 -13.41
CA TRP A 189 7.11 9.27 -12.89
C TRP A 189 6.22 9.87 -13.99
N HIS A 190 6.83 10.58 -14.95
CA HIS A 190 6.12 11.14 -16.11
C HIS A 190 5.51 10.07 -17.03
N GLU A 191 6.19 8.95 -17.23
CA GLU A 191 5.64 7.86 -18.04
C GLU A 191 4.55 7.10 -17.30
N VAL A 192 4.65 7.00 -15.97
CA VAL A 192 3.59 6.46 -15.12
C VAL A 192 2.33 7.33 -15.19
N ASP A 193 2.46 8.66 -15.18
CA ASP A 193 1.34 9.58 -15.42
C ASP A 193 0.71 9.36 -16.82
N GLY A 194 1.53 9.13 -17.84
CA GLY A 194 1.07 8.75 -19.18
C GLY A 194 0.31 7.41 -19.21
N PHE A 195 0.79 6.40 -18.49
CA PHE A 195 0.09 5.12 -18.30
C PHE A 195 -1.27 5.32 -17.63
N ILE A 196 -1.31 6.09 -16.54
CA ILE A 196 -2.53 6.38 -15.77
C ILE A 196 -3.57 7.09 -16.65
N LYS A 197 -3.17 8.08 -17.44
CA LYS A 197 -4.06 8.78 -18.39
C LYS A 197 -4.69 7.80 -19.37
N LYS A 198 -3.86 6.98 -20.04
CA LYS A 198 -4.34 6.03 -21.06
C LYS A 198 -5.26 4.94 -20.49
N ILE A 199 -4.98 4.41 -19.29
CA ILE A 199 -5.86 3.38 -18.70
C ILE A 199 -7.20 3.98 -18.25
N ASN A 200 -7.20 5.21 -17.72
CA ASN A 200 -8.44 5.90 -17.34
C ASN A 200 -9.30 6.28 -18.56
N GLU A 201 -8.70 6.57 -19.71
CA GLU A 201 -9.44 6.76 -20.97
C GLU A 201 -10.12 5.46 -21.45
N ARG A 202 -9.55 4.30 -21.11
CA ARG A 202 -10.06 2.98 -21.53
C ARG A 202 -11.09 2.40 -20.56
N ILE A 203 -11.01 2.73 -19.28
CA ILE A 203 -11.87 2.18 -18.22
C ILE A 203 -12.56 3.35 -17.51
N PRO A 204 -13.80 3.70 -17.91
CA PRO A 204 -14.60 4.71 -17.23
C PRO A 204 -14.75 4.40 -15.74
N ASP A 205 -14.89 5.46 -14.93
CA ASP A 205 -15.05 5.40 -13.47
C ASP A 205 -13.85 4.80 -12.69
N LEU A 206 -12.79 4.30 -13.34
CA LEU A 206 -11.62 3.76 -12.66
C LEU A 206 -10.87 4.82 -11.85
N ASN A 207 -10.67 6.02 -12.41
CA ASN A 207 -10.00 7.14 -11.73
C ASN A 207 -8.67 6.75 -11.04
N LEU A 208 -7.86 5.96 -11.74
CA LEU A 208 -6.57 5.47 -11.27
C LEU A 208 -5.60 6.62 -11.00
N MET A 209 -4.78 6.50 -9.96
CA MET A 209 -3.69 7.42 -9.63
C MET A 209 -2.57 6.71 -8.87
N LEU A 210 -1.44 7.39 -8.68
CA LEU A 210 -0.42 6.95 -7.72
C LEU A 210 -0.90 7.21 -6.28
N PRO A 211 -0.53 6.35 -5.30
CA PRO A 211 -0.79 6.63 -3.89
C PRO A 211 0.03 7.84 -3.43
N THR A 212 -0.49 8.59 -2.46
CA THR A 212 0.34 9.49 -1.66
C THR A 212 1.34 8.68 -0.83
N GLU A 213 2.42 9.30 -0.39
CA GLU A 213 3.39 8.67 0.50
C GLU A 213 2.73 8.08 1.75
N ALA A 214 1.77 8.81 2.32
CA ALA A 214 1.05 8.39 3.51
C ALA A 214 0.12 7.19 3.24
N GLN A 215 -0.60 7.19 2.12
CA GLN A 215 -1.40 6.03 1.70
C GLN A 215 -0.52 4.79 1.49
N TRP A 216 0.65 4.98 0.89
CA TRP A 216 1.61 3.90 0.68
C TRP A 216 2.12 3.31 2.00
N GLU A 217 2.57 4.15 2.96
CA GLU A 217 3.10 3.64 4.24
C GLU A 217 2.00 2.96 5.07
N TYR A 218 0.80 3.53 5.10
CA TYR A 218 -0.36 2.95 5.76
C TYR A 218 -0.67 1.54 5.22
N ALA A 219 -0.74 1.43 3.90
CA ALA A 219 -0.96 0.16 3.21
C ALA A 219 0.18 -0.83 3.46
N CYS A 220 1.45 -0.38 3.45
CA CYS A 220 2.61 -1.23 3.69
C CYS A 220 2.57 -1.84 5.10
N ARG A 221 2.22 -1.04 6.09
CA ARG A 221 2.12 -1.43 7.50
C ARG A 221 0.95 -2.35 7.76
N ALA A 222 -0.20 -2.12 7.12
CA ALA A 222 -1.40 -2.95 7.27
C ALA A 222 -1.74 -3.28 8.74
N GLY A 223 -1.68 -2.26 9.60
CA GLY A 223 -1.94 -2.36 11.04
C GLY A 223 -0.73 -2.70 11.92
N THR A 224 0.44 -3.00 11.34
CA THR A 224 1.68 -3.23 12.09
C THR A 224 2.42 -1.92 12.41
N GLU A 225 3.07 -1.86 13.57
CA GLU A 225 3.91 -0.72 13.98
C GLU A 225 5.41 -0.99 13.80
N THR A 226 5.77 -2.22 13.45
CA THR A 226 7.15 -2.66 13.23
C THR A 226 7.74 -2.09 11.94
N ALA A 227 9.07 -2.15 11.82
CA ALA A 227 9.80 -1.74 10.61
C ALA A 227 9.37 -2.50 9.35
N THR A 228 8.90 -3.75 9.51
CA THR A 228 8.38 -4.59 8.43
C THR A 228 7.11 -5.29 8.91
N HIS A 229 6.22 -5.68 7.99
CA HIS A 229 5.02 -6.44 8.34
C HIS A 229 5.30 -7.91 8.71
N GLY A 230 6.53 -8.38 8.52
CA GLY A 230 6.96 -9.73 8.91
C GLY A 230 7.35 -9.88 10.38
N GLY A 231 7.29 -8.79 11.16
CA GLY A 231 7.63 -8.77 12.58
C GLY A 231 8.99 -8.09 12.88
N PRO A 232 9.66 -8.49 13.97
CA PRO A 232 10.90 -7.85 14.44
C PRO A 232 11.99 -7.81 13.37
N PHE A 233 12.51 -6.62 13.12
CA PHE A 233 13.56 -6.37 12.13
C PHE A 233 14.92 -6.24 12.82
N ALA A 234 15.85 -7.11 12.44
CA ALA A 234 17.22 -7.09 12.92
C ALA A 234 18.18 -7.29 11.75
N LEU A 235 19.16 -6.39 11.65
CA LEU A 235 20.23 -6.50 10.66
C LEU A 235 21.30 -7.47 11.13
N SER A 236 21.81 -8.25 10.18
CA SER A 236 23.00 -9.08 10.34
C SER A 236 23.99 -8.69 9.23
N GLY A 237 24.51 -7.47 9.31
CA GLY A 237 25.33 -6.86 8.27
C GLY A 237 24.52 -6.06 7.24
N SER A 238 25.10 -5.89 6.06
CA SER A 238 24.67 -4.93 5.04
C SER A 238 23.46 -5.43 4.24
N ASN A 239 23.48 -6.69 3.80
CA ASN A 239 22.47 -7.29 2.92
C ASN A 239 21.83 -8.51 3.56
N HIS A 240 21.63 -8.51 4.88
CA HIS A 240 20.97 -9.62 5.55
C HIS A 240 20.10 -9.13 6.70
N ALA A 241 18.81 -9.46 6.60
CA ALA A 241 17.86 -9.43 7.70
C ALA A 241 16.91 -10.62 7.54
N LYS A 242 16.96 -11.58 8.47
CA LYS A 242 16.23 -12.85 8.36
C LYS A 242 14.73 -12.69 8.10
N VAL A 243 14.11 -11.67 8.69
CA VAL A 243 12.67 -11.40 8.52
C VAL A 243 12.29 -11.07 7.08
N LEU A 244 13.20 -10.46 6.31
CA LEU A 244 12.93 -10.06 4.92
C LEU A 244 12.80 -11.25 3.98
N ASP A 245 13.39 -12.40 4.32
CA ASP A 245 13.44 -13.53 3.40
C ASP A 245 12.06 -14.06 3.03
N ALA A 246 11.10 -13.99 3.95
CA ALA A 246 9.73 -14.45 3.72
C ALA A 246 8.89 -13.43 2.92
N ILE A 247 9.24 -12.15 2.95
CA ILE A 247 8.35 -11.04 2.57
C ILE A 247 8.89 -10.13 1.46
N ALA A 248 10.17 -10.22 1.13
CA ALA A 248 10.82 -9.29 0.22
C ALA A 248 11.90 -9.94 -0.65
N TRP A 249 12.05 -9.41 -1.85
CA TRP A 249 13.24 -9.59 -2.68
C TRP A 249 14.17 -8.40 -2.49
N TYR A 250 15.35 -8.63 -1.95
CA TYR A 250 16.32 -7.57 -1.62
C TYR A 250 17.75 -8.04 -1.88
N GLY A 251 18.75 -7.18 -1.64
CA GLY A 251 20.14 -7.50 -1.95
C GLY A 251 20.68 -8.80 -1.32
N GLY A 252 20.03 -9.31 -0.27
CA GLY A 252 20.42 -10.56 0.38
C GLY A 252 19.91 -11.84 -0.27
N ASN A 253 18.85 -11.78 -1.07
CA ASN A 253 18.17 -12.97 -1.59
C ASN A 253 17.63 -12.83 -3.03
N SER A 254 17.73 -11.67 -3.67
CA SER A 254 17.16 -11.44 -5.01
C SER A 254 17.88 -12.19 -6.14
N GLY A 255 19.05 -12.77 -5.87
CA GLY A 255 19.71 -13.68 -6.80
C GLY A 255 19.39 -15.16 -6.61
N ILE A 256 18.61 -15.52 -5.58
CA ILE A 256 18.13 -16.89 -5.42
C ILE A 256 17.08 -17.15 -6.50
N ASP A 257 17.24 -18.27 -7.20
CA ASP A 257 16.39 -18.71 -8.31
C ASP A 257 16.22 -17.65 -9.42
N PHE A 258 17.17 -16.72 -9.54
CA PHE A 258 17.15 -15.73 -10.60
C PHE A 258 17.51 -16.37 -11.94
N GLU A 259 16.57 -16.34 -12.88
CA GLU A 259 16.55 -17.16 -14.08
C GLU A 259 17.01 -16.45 -15.35
N LEU A 260 17.27 -15.14 -15.30
CA LEU A 260 17.63 -14.34 -16.47
C LEU A 260 19.15 -14.18 -16.61
N ASP A 261 19.65 -14.24 -17.85
CA ASP A 261 21.08 -14.09 -18.13
C ASP A 261 21.58 -12.63 -18.02
N ASN A 262 20.66 -11.65 -18.01
CA ASN A 262 20.98 -10.23 -18.00
C ASN A 262 20.96 -9.58 -16.59
N GLY A 263 21.07 -10.41 -15.56
CA GLY A 263 21.18 -10.00 -14.15
C GLY A 263 22.30 -9.01 -13.88
N CYS A 264 22.18 -8.28 -12.77
CA CYS A 264 23.29 -7.52 -12.19
C CYS A 264 24.26 -8.47 -11.51
N ASP A 265 25.58 -8.30 -11.73
CA ASP A 265 26.60 -9.05 -11.01
C ASP A 265 26.55 -8.71 -9.52
N SER A 266 26.18 -9.70 -8.71
CA SER A 266 26.04 -9.65 -7.27
C SER A 266 27.11 -10.44 -6.53
N SER A 267 28.12 -10.94 -7.23
CA SER A 267 29.19 -11.78 -6.65
C SER A 267 29.93 -11.03 -5.55
N GLY A 268 30.16 -9.73 -5.73
CA GLY A 268 30.88 -8.86 -4.79
C GLY A 268 30.02 -8.22 -3.70
N TRP A 269 28.72 -8.48 -3.64
CA TRP A 269 27.88 -7.86 -2.62
C TRP A 269 28.19 -8.44 -1.24
N ARG A 270 28.40 -7.55 -0.26
CA ARG A 270 28.81 -7.93 1.10
C ARG A 270 27.64 -8.47 1.90
N GLU A 271 27.90 -9.46 2.75
CA GLU A 271 26.99 -9.92 3.82
C GLU A 271 25.58 -10.23 3.28
N LYS A 272 25.50 -10.87 2.11
CA LYS A 272 24.25 -11.38 1.56
C LYS A 272 23.73 -12.52 2.45
N GLN A 273 22.41 -12.62 2.58
CA GLN A 273 21.80 -13.75 3.27
C GLN A 273 22.07 -15.08 2.55
N TYR A 274 22.14 -15.06 1.22
CA TYR A 274 22.50 -16.21 0.40
C TYR A 274 23.58 -15.85 -0.61
N ASP A 275 24.39 -16.84 -0.99
CA ASP A 275 25.31 -16.63 -2.10
C ASP A 275 24.58 -16.69 -3.45
N HIS A 276 24.94 -15.80 -4.35
CA HIS A 276 24.35 -15.67 -5.69
C HIS A 276 25.20 -14.75 -6.59
N ARG A 277 25.31 -15.11 -7.87
CA ARG A 277 26.15 -14.43 -8.87
C ARG A 277 25.41 -13.33 -9.63
N LEU A 278 24.13 -13.56 -9.94
CA LEU A 278 23.27 -12.63 -10.66
C LEU A 278 22.06 -12.29 -9.78
N ALA A 279 21.57 -11.05 -9.89
CA ALA A 279 20.37 -10.59 -9.20
C ALA A 279 19.57 -9.61 -10.07
N GLY A 280 18.27 -9.52 -9.83
CA GLY A 280 17.36 -8.61 -10.51
C GLY A 280 15.99 -8.64 -9.83
N THR A 281 14.95 -8.12 -10.52
CA THR A 281 13.57 -8.23 -10.03
C THR A 281 13.16 -9.71 -9.88
N HIS A 282 11.92 -9.96 -9.47
CA HIS A 282 11.27 -11.27 -9.54
C HIS A 282 9.82 -11.10 -9.98
N PRO A 283 9.15 -12.15 -10.52
CA PRO A 283 7.71 -12.13 -10.70
C PRO A 283 7.00 -11.68 -9.42
N VAL A 284 5.96 -10.85 -9.56
CA VAL A 284 5.22 -10.34 -8.40
C VAL A 284 4.53 -11.47 -7.63
N ALA A 285 4.21 -11.21 -6.36
CA ALA A 285 3.48 -12.13 -5.48
C ALA A 285 4.18 -13.50 -5.24
N ARG A 286 5.51 -13.54 -5.32
CA ARG A 286 6.32 -14.73 -4.97
C ARG A 286 6.76 -14.79 -3.51
N LYS A 287 6.62 -13.68 -2.78
CA LYS A 287 6.82 -13.60 -1.32
C LYS A 287 5.48 -13.41 -0.60
N GLN A 288 5.48 -13.63 0.71
CA GLN A 288 4.28 -13.53 1.53
C GLN A 288 3.71 -12.10 1.47
N PRO A 289 2.38 -11.94 1.35
CA PRO A 289 1.75 -10.63 1.44
C PRO A 289 1.71 -10.14 2.88
N ASN A 290 1.47 -8.84 3.04
CA ASN A 290 1.13 -8.27 4.34
C ASN A 290 -0.30 -8.65 4.80
N PRO A 291 -0.72 -8.29 6.03
CA PRO A 291 -2.06 -8.61 6.56
C PRO A 291 -3.27 -8.18 5.70
N TRP A 292 -3.10 -7.25 4.75
CA TRP A 292 -4.15 -6.81 3.83
C TRP A 292 -4.04 -7.45 2.44
N GLY A 293 -3.17 -8.43 2.27
CA GLY A 293 -3.04 -9.17 1.00
C GLY A 293 -2.26 -8.41 -0.07
N LEU A 294 -1.45 -7.42 0.32
CA LEU A 294 -0.57 -6.68 -0.58
C LEU A 294 0.80 -7.35 -0.63
N HIS A 295 1.22 -7.71 -1.83
CA HIS A 295 2.52 -8.31 -2.13
C HIS A 295 3.55 -7.26 -2.53
N ASP A 296 4.81 -7.59 -2.27
CA ASP A 296 5.98 -6.81 -2.68
C ASP A 296 5.92 -5.33 -2.25
N MET A 297 5.20 -5.02 -1.17
CA MET A 297 5.27 -3.67 -0.55
C MET A 297 6.69 -3.38 -0.04
N LEU A 298 7.50 -4.42 0.17
CA LEU A 298 8.89 -4.33 0.56
C LEU A 298 9.75 -5.11 -0.44
N GLY A 299 10.79 -4.48 -0.97
CA GLY A 299 11.70 -5.08 -1.95
C GLY A 299 11.12 -5.17 -3.36
N ASN A 300 11.71 -6.02 -4.20
CA ASN A 300 11.48 -6.16 -5.63
C ASN A 300 11.76 -4.85 -6.40
N VAL A 301 10.90 -3.84 -6.34
CA VAL A 301 11.15 -2.51 -6.92
C VAL A 301 10.79 -1.40 -5.93
N TRP A 302 11.53 -0.30 -5.99
CA TRP A 302 11.06 0.96 -5.43
C TRP A 302 9.78 1.38 -6.14
N GLU A 303 8.91 2.09 -5.45
CA GLU A 303 7.63 2.51 -6.02
C GLU A 303 7.45 4.02 -5.94
N TRP A 304 7.13 4.62 -7.08
CA TRP A 304 6.74 6.03 -7.16
C TRP A 304 5.49 6.33 -6.34
N CYS A 305 5.55 7.39 -5.54
CA CYS A 305 4.37 8.04 -4.96
C CYS A 305 3.97 9.26 -5.80
N ARG A 306 2.71 9.69 -5.62
CA ARG A 306 2.14 10.87 -6.27
C ARG A 306 2.86 12.15 -5.87
N ASP A 307 3.15 12.29 -4.59
CA ASP A 307 3.62 13.49 -3.94
C ASP A 307 5.14 13.47 -3.66
N GLY A 308 5.69 14.66 -3.45
CA GLY A 308 7.07 14.86 -3.03
C GLY A 308 7.28 14.67 -1.53
N PRO A 309 8.54 14.72 -1.06
CA PRO A 309 8.87 14.52 0.34
C PRO A 309 8.34 15.67 1.20
N ARG A 310 7.52 15.34 2.20
CA ARG A 310 7.16 16.27 3.27
C ARG A 310 8.10 16.18 4.48
N ALA A 311 8.25 17.30 5.19
CA ALA A 311 8.77 17.30 6.56
C ALA A 311 7.71 16.70 7.50
N TYR A 312 8.16 15.98 8.52
CA TYR A 312 7.29 15.52 9.59
C TYR A 312 7.40 16.49 10.77
N GLY A 313 6.30 16.68 11.46
CA GLY A 313 6.23 17.34 12.77
C GLY A 313 5.41 16.48 13.72
N ASP A 314 5.32 16.88 14.99
CA ASP A 314 4.64 16.10 16.04
C ASP A 314 3.11 16.13 15.91
N GLU A 315 2.58 16.95 15.01
CA GLU A 315 1.14 17.12 14.82
C GLU A 315 0.45 15.89 14.21
N THR A 316 -0.83 15.74 14.56
CA THR A 316 -1.72 14.84 13.83
C THR A 316 -2.12 15.50 12.52
N VAL A 317 -1.93 14.79 11.41
CA VAL A 317 -2.31 15.26 10.07
C VAL A 317 -3.42 14.41 9.46
N ILE A 318 -4.31 15.05 8.70
CA ILE A 318 -5.46 14.40 8.04
C ILE A 318 -5.23 14.43 6.54
N ASP A 319 -5.33 13.27 5.89
CA ASP A 319 -5.09 13.05 4.46
C ASP A 319 -3.87 13.81 3.90
N PRO A 320 -2.67 13.68 4.53
CA PRO A 320 -1.53 14.49 4.15
C PRO A 320 -1.08 14.19 2.72
N ILE A 321 -0.82 15.26 1.97
CA ILE A 321 -0.24 15.24 0.63
C ILE A 321 1.03 16.09 0.68
N GLY A 322 2.16 15.52 0.29
CA GLY A 322 3.41 16.24 0.12
C GLY A 322 3.40 17.20 -1.06
N PRO A 323 4.50 17.94 -1.29
CA PRO A 323 4.56 18.92 -2.38
C PRO A 323 4.28 18.31 -3.76
N GLU A 324 3.36 18.92 -4.52
CA GLU A 324 3.00 18.45 -5.87
C GLU A 324 3.59 19.30 -7.01
N LYS A 325 4.51 20.23 -6.70
CA LYS A 325 5.07 21.20 -7.65
C LYS A 325 5.58 20.52 -8.93
N SER A 326 5.28 21.13 -10.07
CA SER A 326 5.82 20.69 -11.37
C SER A 326 7.35 20.72 -11.33
N GLY A 327 7.98 19.64 -11.80
CA GLY A 327 9.44 19.46 -11.74
C GLY A 327 10.02 19.24 -10.33
N GLY A 328 9.19 19.18 -9.29
CA GLY A 328 9.63 18.82 -7.94
C GLY A 328 9.95 17.33 -7.83
N GLU A 329 10.83 17.00 -6.89
CA GLU A 329 11.15 15.60 -6.57
C GLU A 329 9.91 14.86 -6.09
N ARG A 330 9.84 13.56 -6.42
CA ARG A 330 8.76 12.66 -6.03
C ARG A 330 9.30 11.63 -5.05
N THR A 331 8.51 11.31 -4.04
CA THR A 331 8.86 10.29 -3.07
C THR A 331 8.86 8.91 -3.73
N VAL A 332 9.80 8.06 -3.32
CA VAL A 332 9.80 6.63 -3.62
C VAL A 332 9.94 5.79 -2.35
N ARG A 333 9.29 4.62 -2.34
CA ARG A 333 9.12 3.78 -1.15
C ARG A 333 9.39 2.30 -1.42
N GLY A 334 9.61 1.52 -0.36
CA GLY A 334 9.58 0.06 -0.39
C GLY A 334 10.91 -0.68 -0.38
N GLY A 335 12.02 -0.07 -0.83
CA GLY A 335 13.23 -0.84 -1.11
C GLY A 335 13.17 -1.45 -2.51
N SER A 336 14.17 -2.26 -2.87
CA SER A 336 14.16 -2.98 -4.15
C SER A 336 14.96 -4.27 -4.05
N TRP A 337 15.00 -5.03 -5.15
CA TRP A 337 15.87 -6.20 -5.31
C TRP A 337 17.37 -5.87 -5.10
N TYR A 338 17.76 -4.62 -5.32
CA TYR A 338 19.11 -4.10 -5.18
C TYR A 338 19.28 -3.37 -3.84
N TYR A 339 20.52 -3.34 -3.33
CA TYR A 339 20.94 -2.68 -2.09
C TYR A 339 20.55 -3.35 -0.77
N PHE A 340 20.96 -2.65 0.30
CA PHE A 340 21.00 -3.05 1.69
C PHE A 340 19.64 -3.40 2.30
N ALA A 341 19.64 -4.41 3.16
CA ALA A 341 18.47 -4.85 3.92
C ALA A 341 17.79 -3.71 4.68
N ARG A 342 18.59 -2.76 5.19
CA ARG A 342 18.11 -1.61 5.98
C ARG A 342 17.25 -0.60 5.20
N TYR A 343 17.22 -0.67 3.88
CA TYR A 343 16.35 0.17 3.04
C TYR A 343 14.97 -0.48 2.81
N VAL A 344 14.82 -1.76 3.15
CA VAL A 344 13.61 -2.53 2.94
C VAL A 344 12.77 -2.47 4.22
N ARG A 345 12.29 -1.27 4.55
CA ARG A 345 11.47 -0.96 5.73
C ARG A 345 10.29 -0.10 5.34
N ALA A 346 9.19 -0.22 6.08
CA ALA A 346 7.96 0.52 5.85
C ALA A 346 8.18 2.03 5.90
N ALA A 347 9.04 2.52 6.81
CA ALA A 347 9.31 3.95 7.00
C ALA A 347 10.38 4.54 6.07
N PHE A 348 11.20 3.72 5.41
CA PHE A 348 12.32 4.24 4.61
C PHE A 348 11.80 4.91 3.33
N ARG A 349 12.31 6.11 3.06
CA ARG A 349 11.94 6.98 1.92
C ARG A 349 13.18 7.45 1.20
N LEU A 350 13.08 7.52 -0.12
CA LEU A 350 13.96 8.33 -0.96
C LEU A 350 13.12 9.31 -1.77
N GLN A 351 13.81 10.19 -2.46
CA GLN A 351 13.20 11.11 -3.41
C GLN A 351 14.05 11.15 -4.68
N TYR A 352 13.39 11.24 -5.82
CA TYR A 352 14.05 11.36 -7.11
C TYR A 352 13.36 12.42 -7.96
N GLN A 353 14.11 12.99 -8.89
CA GLN A 353 13.55 13.84 -9.94
C GLN A 353 12.58 13.01 -10.79
N PRO A 354 11.43 13.56 -11.23
CA PRO A 354 10.35 12.80 -11.85
C PRO A 354 10.71 12.16 -13.21
N GLY A 355 11.79 12.61 -13.85
CA GLY A 355 12.33 12.01 -15.07
C GLY A 355 13.30 10.85 -14.88
N VAL A 356 13.69 10.53 -13.63
CA VAL A 356 14.63 9.46 -13.32
C VAL A 356 14.03 8.10 -13.66
N ARG A 357 14.88 7.19 -14.15
CA ARG A 357 14.54 5.80 -14.46
C ARG A 357 15.61 4.89 -13.89
N PHE A 358 15.19 3.81 -13.24
CA PHE A 358 16.10 2.77 -12.80
C PHE A 358 15.48 1.39 -12.99
N ASP A 359 16.34 0.40 -13.17
CA ASP A 359 16.01 -1.03 -13.30
C ASP A 359 15.47 -1.69 -12.02
N ARG A 360 15.16 -0.86 -11.03
CA ARG A 360 14.69 -1.22 -9.70
C ARG A 360 13.61 -0.25 -9.22
N LEU A 361 13.03 0.54 -10.13
CA LEU A 361 12.06 1.58 -9.84
C LEU A 361 10.84 1.38 -10.74
N GLY A 362 9.72 1.04 -10.11
CA GLY A 362 8.41 0.84 -10.69
C GLY A 362 7.35 1.63 -9.94
N PHE A 363 6.14 1.09 -9.86
CA PHE A 363 5.01 1.74 -9.17
C PHE A 363 3.87 0.77 -8.92
N ARG A 364 2.94 1.18 -8.04
CA ARG A 364 1.59 0.61 -7.93
C ARG A 364 0.57 1.73 -7.88
N CYS A 365 -0.69 1.43 -8.16
CA CYS A 365 -1.74 2.43 -8.28
C CYS A 365 -2.89 2.21 -7.29
N ILE A 366 -3.58 3.30 -7.00
CA ILE A 366 -4.84 3.32 -6.26
C ILE A 366 -5.99 3.86 -7.12
N CYS A 367 -7.21 3.58 -6.71
CA CYS A 367 -8.38 4.35 -7.08
C CYS A 367 -9.33 4.51 -5.89
N HIS A 368 -10.05 5.62 -5.83
CA HIS A 368 -11.07 5.84 -4.80
C HIS A 368 -12.38 5.13 -5.18
N SER A 369 -13.16 4.75 -4.17
CA SER A 369 -14.53 4.24 -4.33
C SER A 369 -15.50 5.34 -4.75
#